data_AF-A0A436RB39-F1
#
_entry.id   AF-A0A436RB39-F1
#
_cell.length_a   1.000
_cell.length_b   1.000
_cell.length_c   1.000
_cell.angle_alpha   90.00
_cell.angle_beta   90.00
_cell.angle_gamma   90.00
#
_symmetry.space_group_name_H-M   'P 1'
#
loop_
_entity.id
_entity.type
_entity.pdbx_description
1 polymer ?
#
loop_
_entity_poly.entity_id
_entity_poly.type
_entity_poly.pdbx_seq_one_letter_code
_entity_poly.pdbx_strand_id
1 'polypeptide(L)' 'EEGKAAPLFKAPKGEPDDLTVIKGIGPVAAKDLAEQGIITFAQLAKLTDKDVTKIDEHMPFSADQIKDWREQAKELAKK' A
#
# COMPACT_ATOMS: atom_id res chain seq x y z
N GLU A 1 23.13 5.03 13.40
CA GLU A 1 21.86 5.68 13.00
C GLU A 1 22.12 6.44 11.74
N GLU A 2 21.25 6.35 10.72
CA GLU A 2 20.96 7.39 9.73
C GLU A 2 20.10 6.83 8.57
N GLY A 3 18.96 7.49 8.32
CA GLY A 3 18.52 7.76 6.96
C GLY A 3 17.61 6.76 6.23
N LYS A 4 16.71 6.02 6.89
CA LYS A 4 15.58 5.41 6.16
C LYS A 4 14.38 6.32 6.32
N ALA A 5 13.98 6.99 5.23
CA ALA A 5 12.79 7.82 5.18
C ALA A 5 11.66 7.11 5.94
N ALA A 6 11.10 7.78 6.96
CA ALA A 6 10.08 7.17 7.78
C ALA A 6 8.93 6.71 6.86
N PRO A 7 8.42 5.48 7.03
CA PRO A 7 7.35 4.99 6.19
C PRO A 7 6.19 5.98 6.24
N LEU A 8 5.60 6.32 5.09
CA LEU A 8 4.48 7.28 5.03
C LEU A 8 3.30 6.78 5.89
N PHE A 9 3.19 5.46 6.09
CA PHE A 9 2.20 4.79 6.89
C PHE A 9 2.82 3.98 8.03
N LYS A 10 2.06 3.84 9.12
CA LYS A 10 2.48 3.01 10.23
C LYS A 10 2.15 1.55 9.92
N ALA A 11 3.17 0.73 9.70
CA ALA A 11 2.97 -0.70 9.50
C ALA A 11 2.30 -1.35 10.73
N PRO A 12 1.27 -2.20 10.54
CA PRO A 12 0.65 -2.95 11.61
C PRO A 12 1.66 -3.94 12.18
N LYS A 13 1.48 -4.29 13.45
CA LYS A 13 2.23 -5.35 14.09
C LYS A 13 1.55 -6.68 13.72
N GLY A 14 2.02 -7.32 12.66
CA GLY A 14 1.45 -8.57 12.14
C GLY A 14 2.24 -9.11 10.94
N GLU A 15 1.81 -10.26 10.43
CA GLU A 15 2.34 -10.81 9.18
C GLU A 15 1.97 -9.91 8.00
N PRO A 16 2.88 -9.66 7.04
CA PRO A 16 2.53 -8.99 5.80
C PRO A 16 1.62 -9.88 4.95
N ASP A 17 0.56 -9.29 4.39
CA ASP A 17 -0.26 -9.93 3.37
C ASP A 17 0.49 -9.96 2.03
N ASP A 18 0.08 -10.90 1.17
CA ASP A 18 0.60 -10.98 -0.18
C ASP A 18 -0.07 -9.93 -1.09
N LEU A 19 0.42 -8.69 -1.06
CA LEU A 19 -0.11 -7.62 -1.90
C LEU A 19 -0.02 -7.94 -3.40
N THR A 20 0.82 -8.90 -3.81
CA THR A 20 0.98 -9.30 -5.22
C THR A 20 -0.25 -10.01 -5.80
N VAL A 21 -1.19 -10.47 -4.95
CA VAL A 21 -2.48 -11.00 -5.43
C VAL A 21 -3.37 -9.92 -6.06
N ILE A 22 -3.14 -8.65 -5.73
CA ILE A 22 -3.88 -7.53 -6.30
C ILE A 22 -3.38 -7.30 -7.71
N LYS A 23 -4.30 -7.30 -8.67
CA LYS A 23 -3.95 -7.13 -10.08
C LYS A 23 -3.35 -5.73 -10.29
N GLY A 24 -2.11 -5.69 -10.77
CA GLY A 24 -1.35 -4.45 -10.97
C GLY A 24 -0.29 -4.20 -9.88
N ILE A 25 -0.36 -4.88 -8.73
CA ILE A 25 0.74 -4.87 -7.75
C ILE A 25 1.74 -5.96 -8.12
N GLY A 26 2.86 -5.55 -8.71
CA GLY A 26 4.00 -6.43 -8.91
C GLY A 26 4.86 -6.60 -7.64
N PRO A 27 5.87 -7.49 -7.67
CA PRO A 27 6.80 -7.68 -6.55
C PRO A 27 7.56 -6.40 -6.17
N VAL A 28 7.80 -5.53 -7.15
CA VAL A 28 8.41 -4.20 -6.92
C VAL A 28 7.43 -3.31 -6.16
N ALA A 29 6.19 -3.17 -6.65
CA ALA A 29 5.18 -2.34 -6.01
C ALA A 29 4.83 -2.80 -4.59
N ALA A 30 4.73 -4.11 -4.37
CA ALA A 30 4.53 -4.67 -3.04
C ALA A 30 5.68 -4.31 -2.09
N LYS A 31 6.92 -4.34 -2.58
CA LYS A 31 8.09 -3.95 -1.79
C LYS A 31 8.08 -2.45 -1.48
N ASP A 32 7.82 -1.59 -2.46
CA ASP A 32 7.70 -0.13 -2.27
C ASP A 32 6.60 0.20 -1.25
N LEU A 33 5.42 -0.42 -1.37
CA LEU A 33 4.32 -0.26 -0.40
C LEU A 33 4.75 -0.74 1.00
N ALA A 34 5.46 -1.87 1.10
CA ALA A 34 5.98 -2.37 2.36
C ALA A 34 7.00 -1.41 2.99
N GLU A 35 7.86 -0.77 2.19
CA GLU A 35 8.77 0.28 2.66
C GLU A 35 8.03 1.53 3.13
N GLN A 36 6.87 1.83 2.56
CA GLN A 36 5.93 2.84 3.06
C GLN A 36 5.10 2.39 4.27
N GLY A 37 5.28 1.15 4.72
CA GLY A 37 4.57 0.56 5.84
C GLY A 37 3.21 -0.04 5.47
N ILE A 38 2.79 -0.01 4.20
CA ILE A 38 1.60 -0.70 3.73
C ILE A 38 1.98 -2.13 3.41
N ILE A 39 1.72 -3.03 4.36
CA ILE A 39 2.06 -4.45 4.24
C ILE A 39 0.84 -5.35 4.29
N THR A 40 -0.37 -4.81 4.45
CA THR A 40 -1.61 -5.61 4.59
C THR A 40 -2.74 -5.07 3.71
N PHE A 41 -3.65 -5.95 3.29
CA PHE A 41 -4.85 -5.53 2.54
C PHE A 41 -5.72 -4.59 3.36
N ALA A 42 -5.83 -4.84 4.67
CA ALA A 42 -6.59 -4.00 5.57
C ALA A 42 -6.08 -2.55 5.61
N GLN A 43 -4.77 -2.33 5.47
CA GLN A 43 -4.22 -0.98 5.36
C GLN A 43 -4.47 -0.35 4.01
N LEU A 44 -4.22 -1.09 2.94
CA LEU A 44 -4.45 -0.60 1.59
C LEU A 44 -5.93 -0.22 1.38
N ALA A 45 -6.85 -1.03 1.92
CA ALA A 45 -8.29 -0.78 1.96
C ALA A 45 -8.67 0.47 2.78
N LYS A 46 -7.93 0.74 3.86
CA LYS A 46 -8.13 1.88 4.76
C LYS A 46 -7.51 3.19 4.26
N LEU A 47 -6.75 3.17 3.17
CA LEU A 47 -6.22 4.40 2.57
C LEU A 47 -7.37 5.38 2.29
N THR A 48 -7.14 6.64 2.62
CA THR A 48 -8.05 7.74 2.27
C THR A 48 -7.61 8.38 0.97
N ASP A 49 -8.47 9.20 0.39
CA ASP A 49 -8.13 9.94 -0.84
C ASP A 49 -6.87 10.81 -0.66
N LYS A 50 -6.62 11.33 0.55
CA LYS A 50 -5.39 12.06 0.86
C LYS A 50 -4.17 11.16 0.87
N ASP A 51 -4.32 9.93 1.34
CA ASP A 51 -3.23 8.94 1.35
C ASP A 51 -2.90 8.49 -0.07
N VAL A 52 -3.93 8.31 -0.91
CA VAL A 52 -3.78 8.02 -2.34
C VAL A 52 -3.01 9.12 -3.04
N THR A 53 -3.38 10.39 -2.86
CA THR A 53 -2.64 11.53 -3.42
C THR A 53 -1.21 11.57 -2.90
N LYS A 54 -1.00 11.30 -1.61
CA LYS A 54 0.35 11.28 -1.03
C LYS A 54 1.21 10.18 -1.64
N ILE A 55 0.67 8.99 -1.87
CA ILE A 55 1.40 7.92 -2.55
C ILE A 55 1.67 8.30 -4.01
N ASP A 56 0.70 8.90 -4.70
CA ASP A 56 0.85 9.39 -6.08
C ASP A 56 1.95 10.46 -6.23
N GLU A 57 2.07 11.38 -5.27
CA GLU A 57 3.14 12.40 -5.28
C GLU A 57 4.52 11.86 -4.90
N HIS A 58 4.57 10.83 -4.05
CA HIS A 58 5.82 10.30 -3.50
C HIS A 58 6.34 9.03 -4.19
N MET A 59 5.49 8.33 -4.94
CA MET A 59 5.79 7.03 -5.56
C MET A 59 5.39 7.02 -7.04
N PRO A 60 5.99 6.15 -7.86
CA PRO A 60 5.71 6.07 -9.29
C PRO A 60 4.38 5.32 -9.59
N PHE A 61 3.34 5.56 -8.79
CA PHE A 61 2.02 4.93 -8.93
C PHE A 61 0.97 6.01 -9.13
N SER A 62 0.06 5.81 -10.08
CA SER A 62 -1.02 6.76 -10.30
C SER A 62 -2.14 6.60 -9.27
N ALA A 63 -2.79 7.71 -8.91
CA ALA A 63 -3.95 7.73 -8.02
C ALA A 63 -5.04 6.72 -8.41
N ASP A 64 -5.35 6.57 -9.70
CA ASP A 64 -6.32 5.57 -10.20
C ASP A 64 -5.87 4.13 -9.92
N GLN A 65 -4.58 3.84 -10.08
CA GLN A 65 -4.02 2.53 -9.82
C GLN A 65 -4.11 2.19 -8.32
N ILE A 66 -3.82 3.16 -7.45
CA ILE A 66 -3.93 2.97 -6.00
C ILE A 66 -5.40 2.83 -5.56
N LYS A 67 -6.33 3.56 -6.19
CA LYS A 67 -7.78 3.40 -5.94
C LYS A 67 -8.26 2.00 -6.30
N ASP A 68 -7.84 1.49 -7.46
CA ASP A 68 -8.13 0.13 -7.91
C ASP A 68 -7.56 -0.91 -6.91
N TRP A 69 -6.31 -0.73 -6.49
CA TRP A 69 -5.71 -1.58 -5.45
C TRP A 69 -6.44 -1.53 -4.13
N ARG A 70 -6.89 -0.34 -3.70
CA ARG A 70 -7.68 -0.14 -2.48
C ARG A 70 -9.03 -0.86 -2.57
N GLU A 71 -9.71 -0.83 -3.70
CA GLU A 71 -10.97 -1.56 -3.90
C GLU A 71 -10.76 -3.07 -3.85
N GLN A 72 -9.79 -3.59 -4.60
CA GLN A 72 -9.43 -5.01 -4.55
C GLN A 72 -9.02 -5.45 -3.13
N ALA A 73 -8.22 -4.63 -2.44
CA ALA A 73 -7.82 -4.90 -1.06
C ALA A 73 -9.00 -4.90 -0.08
N LYS A 74 -10.04 -4.06 -0.28
CA LYS A 74 -11.26 -4.11 0.53
C LYS A 74 -11.98 -5.44 0.37
N GLU A 75 -12.05 -5.97 -0.85
CA GLU A 75 -12.67 -7.28 -1.09
C GLU A 75 -11.87 -8.41 -0.44
N LEU A 76 -10.53 -8.36 -0.55
CA LEU A 76 -9.63 -9.35 0.07
C LEU A 76 -9.64 -9.27 1.60
N ALA A 77 -9.66 -8.06 2.18
CA ALA A 77 -9.69 -7.86 3.62
C ALA A 77 -11.04 -8.22 4.27
N LYS A 78 -12.10 -8.36 3.46
CA LYS A 78 -13.44 -8.79 3.91
C LYS A 78 -13.59 -10.32 3.88
N LYS A 79 -12.73 -11.01 3.14
CA LYS A 79 -12.78 -12.45 2.92
C LYS A 79 -12.06 -13.20 4.03
#